data_AF-A0A2G7M0U0-F1
#
_entry.id   AF-A0A2G7M0U0-F1
#
_cell.length_a   1.000
_cell.length_b   1.000
_cell.length_c   1.000
_cell.angle_alpha   90.00
_cell.angle_beta   90.00
_cell.angle_gamma   90.00
#
_symmetry.space_group_name_H-M   'P 1'
#
loop_
_entity.id
_entity.type
_entity.pdbx_description
1 polymer ?
#
loop_
_entity_poly.entity_id
_entity_poly.type
_entity_poly.pdbx_seq_one_letter_code
_entity_poly.pdbx_strand_id
1 'polypeptide(L)'
;MKSIPISILLASVILGISFIVGCLLLSNQGRASESTQAVEQDVPNNNKTLMTIQETAEYLSMTKEQVMDIIKAEQGSFSASGFFEGKMFPFIKVQDQFLVSRIELELWAQDASSSHRRYINGQMQ
;
A
#
# COMPACT_ATOMS: atom_id res chain seq x y z
N MET A 1 2.95 -57.90 26.81
CA MET A 1 3.22 -56.75 25.91
C MET A 1 2.03 -55.81 26.02
N LYS A 2 2.23 -54.56 26.46
CA LYS A 2 1.14 -53.63 26.80
C LYS A 2 0.64 -52.96 25.51
N SER A 3 -0.61 -53.20 25.15
CA SER A 3 -1.26 -52.65 23.97
C SER A 3 -1.31 -51.12 24.09
N ILE A 4 -0.69 -50.44 23.14
CA ILE A 4 -0.76 -48.98 23.03
C ILE A 4 -2.23 -48.65 22.70
N PRO A 5 -2.90 -47.80 23.48
CA PRO A 5 -4.28 -47.43 23.19
C PRO A 5 -4.29 -46.67 21.86
N ILE A 6 -5.01 -47.22 20.87
CA ILE A 6 -5.16 -46.68 19.51
C ILE A 6 -5.60 -45.20 19.55
N SER A 7 -6.30 -44.78 20.61
CA SER A 7 -6.68 -43.41 20.92
C SER A 7 -5.50 -42.42 20.97
N ILE A 8 -4.33 -42.82 21.48
CA ILE A 8 -3.14 -41.96 21.51
C ILE A 8 -2.57 -41.76 20.11
N LEU A 9 -2.64 -42.80 19.29
CA LEU A 9 -2.17 -42.75 17.90
C LEU A 9 -3.07 -41.81 17.09
N LEU A 10 -4.39 -41.92 17.26
CA LEU A 10 -5.39 -41.05 16.63
C LEU A 10 -5.24 -39.58 17.05
N ALA A 11 -5.00 -39.32 18.33
CA ALA A 11 -4.81 -37.95 18.83
C ALA A 11 -3.57 -37.26 18.23
N SER A 12 -2.46 -38.01 18.05
CA SER A 12 -1.25 -37.45 17.44
C SER A 12 -1.44 -37.09 15.97
N VAL A 13 -2.24 -37.87 15.23
CA VAL A 13 -2.54 -37.62 13.81
C VAL A 13 -3.39 -36.35 13.66
N ILE A 14 -4.40 -36.19 14.52
CA ILE A 14 -5.26 -34.99 14.50
C ILE A 14 -4.44 -33.73 14.81
N LEU A 15 -3.58 -33.77 15.84
CA LEU A 15 -2.69 -32.65 16.18
C LEU A 15 -1.72 -32.31 15.04
N GLY A 16 -1.14 -33.31 14.37
CA GLY A 16 -0.24 -33.10 13.25
C GLY A 16 -0.92 -32.41 12.07
N ILE A 17 -2.14 -32.85 11.70
CA ILE A 17 -2.90 -32.26 10.60
C ILE A 17 -3.31 -30.81 10.94
N SER A 18 -3.77 -30.53 12.16
CA SER A 18 -4.10 -29.17 12.59
C SER A 18 -2.90 -28.23 12.57
N PHE A 19 -1.71 -28.72 12.94
CA PHE A 19 -0.48 -27.93 12.90
C PHE A 19 -0.06 -27.60 11.45
N ILE A 20 -0.11 -28.58 10.54
CA ILE A 20 0.23 -28.39 9.12
C ILE A 20 -0.75 -27.40 8.46
N VAL A 21 -2.06 -27.55 8.71
CA VAL A 21 -3.08 -26.63 8.17
C VAL A 21 -2.92 -25.23 8.76
N GLY A 22 -2.62 -25.12 10.06
CA GLY A 22 -2.33 -23.83 10.71
C GLY A 22 -1.11 -23.14 10.11
N CYS A 23 -0.02 -23.88 9.89
CA CYS A 23 1.18 -23.35 9.23
C CYS A 23 0.94 -22.99 7.77
N LEU A 24 0.13 -23.76 7.02
CA LEU A 24 -0.22 -23.43 5.63
C LEU A 24 -1.12 -22.19 5.53
N LEU A 25 -2.10 -22.03 6.43
CA LEU A 25 -2.93 -20.82 6.51
C LEU A 25 -2.08 -19.60 6.89
N LEU A 26 -1.20 -19.74 7.87
CA LEU A 26 -0.29 -18.66 8.28
C LEU A 26 0.75 -18.33 7.19
N SER A 27 1.23 -19.34 6.43
CA SER A 27 2.15 -19.13 5.31
C SER A 27 1.48 -18.51 4.09
N ASN A 28 0.20 -18.83 3.84
CA ASN A 28 -0.58 -18.19 2.78
C ASN A 28 -0.92 -16.73 3.15
N GLN A 29 -1.17 -16.45 4.45
CA GLN A 29 -1.33 -15.09 4.95
C GLN A 29 -0.01 -14.30 4.92
N GLY A 30 1.13 -14.96 5.17
CA GLY A 30 2.47 -14.36 5.07
C GLY A 30 2.94 -14.02 3.65
N ARG A 31 2.26 -14.51 2.60
CA ARG A 31 2.52 -14.11 1.19
C ARG A 31 1.41 -13.22 0.60
N ALA A 32 0.22 -13.22 1.20
CA ALA A 32 -0.85 -12.28 0.89
C ALA A 32 -0.81 -10.99 1.75
N SER A 33 0.22 -10.82 2.58
CA SER A 33 0.45 -9.62 3.38
C SER A 33 1.94 -9.32 3.51
N GLU A 34 2.60 -8.98 2.40
CA GLU A 34 3.58 -7.88 2.39
C GLU A 34 2.81 -6.54 2.36
N SER A 35 1.86 -6.40 3.27
CA SER A 35 1.55 -5.11 3.87
C SER A 35 2.19 -5.22 5.23
N THR A 36 3.49 -4.91 5.29
CA THR A 36 4.14 -4.51 6.52
C THR A 36 3.37 -3.30 7.04
N GLN A 37 2.31 -3.57 7.79
CA GLN A 37 1.85 -2.67 8.83
C GLN A 37 3.00 -2.59 9.82
N ALA A 38 3.94 -1.71 9.52
CA ALA A 38 4.55 -0.94 10.57
C ALA A 38 3.37 -0.31 11.32
N VAL A 39 3.08 -0.85 12.49
CA VAL A 39 2.36 -0.12 13.52
C VAL A 39 3.28 1.05 13.90
N GLU A 40 3.35 2.06 13.03
CA GLU A 40 3.71 3.40 13.46
C GLU A 40 2.52 3.85 14.31
N GLN A 41 2.71 3.62 15.60
CA GLN A 41 2.13 4.36 16.71
C GLN A 41 1.52 5.68 16.23
N ASP A 42 0.20 5.78 16.39
CA ASP A 42 -0.62 6.99 16.27
C ASP A 42 -0.06 8.07 17.21
N VAL A 43 0.96 8.77 16.74
CA VAL A 43 1.35 10.07 17.22
C VAL A 43 0.99 11.00 16.07
N PRO A 44 0.03 11.93 16.24
CA PRO A 44 -0.24 12.95 15.25
C PRO A 44 0.95 13.90 15.21
N ASN A 45 2.01 13.47 14.55
CA ASN A 45 3.20 14.25 14.34
C ASN A 45 2.93 15.11 13.11
N ASN A 46 2.21 16.22 13.34
CA ASN A 46 1.87 17.22 12.33
C ASN A 46 3.09 17.79 11.58
N ASN A 47 4.31 17.41 11.97
CA ASN A 47 5.59 17.81 11.40
C ASN A 47 6.26 16.72 10.54
N LYS A 48 5.58 15.62 10.19
CA LYS A 48 6.16 14.60 9.31
C LYS A 48 6.37 15.17 7.90
N THR A 49 7.63 15.23 7.46
CA THR A 49 8.00 15.77 6.13
C THR A 49 7.48 14.91 4.98
N LEU A 50 7.42 13.59 5.18
CA LEU A 50 6.98 12.60 4.19
C LEU A 50 5.74 11.87 4.69
N MET A 51 4.78 11.65 3.81
CA MET A 51 3.52 10.96 4.07
C MET A 51 3.44 9.68 3.26
N THR A 52 2.88 8.64 3.83
CA THR A 52 2.49 7.44 3.09
C THR A 52 1.32 7.76 2.16
N ILE A 53 1.00 6.86 1.23
CA ILE A 53 -0.19 7.03 0.38
C ILE A 53 -1.48 7.12 1.21
N GLN A 54 -1.55 6.39 2.33
CA GLN A 54 -2.73 6.41 3.20
C GLN A 54 -2.92 7.80 3.83
N GLU A 55 -1.86 8.33 4.44
CA GLU A 55 -1.84 9.69 5.01
C GLU A 55 -2.09 10.76 3.93
N THR A 56 -1.58 10.54 2.71
CA THR A 56 -1.78 11.44 1.58
C THR A 56 -3.23 11.47 1.10
N ALA A 57 -3.87 10.30 1.03
CA ALA A 57 -5.27 10.18 0.67
C ALA A 57 -6.17 10.89 1.69
N GLU A 58 -5.88 10.72 2.98
CA GLU A 58 -6.54 11.43 4.07
C GLU A 58 -6.32 12.95 3.98
N TYR A 59 -5.08 13.38 3.76
CA TYR A 59 -4.73 14.80 3.62
C TYR A 59 -5.46 15.46 2.45
N LEU A 60 -5.55 14.79 1.31
CA LEU A 60 -6.26 15.29 0.11
C LEU A 60 -7.79 15.08 0.18
N SER A 61 -8.30 14.39 1.19
CA SER A 61 -9.70 13.95 1.27
C SER A 61 -10.14 13.13 0.03
N MET A 62 -9.27 12.22 -0.42
CA MET A 62 -9.47 11.31 -1.55
C MET A 62 -9.30 9.86 -1.11
N THR A 63 -9.71 8.90 -1.95
CA THR A 63 -9.40 7.48 -1.68
C THR A 63 -7.97 7.13 -2.10
N LYS A 64 -7.43 6.06 -1.51
CA LYS A 64 -6.11 5.52 -1.87
C LYS A 64 -6.01 5.19 -3.35
N GLU A 65 -7.09 4.65 -3.91
CA GLU A 65 -7.20 4.28 -5.31
C GLU A 65 -7.14 5.53 -6.20
N GLN A 66 -7.83 6.60 -5.83
CA GLN A 66 -7.78 7.86 -6.57
C GLN A 66 -6.38 8.47 -6.58
N VAL A 67 -5.68 8.48 -5.45
CA VAL A 67 -4.28 8.93 -5.37
C VAL A 67 -3.39 8.08 -6.28
N MET A 68 -3.57 6.77 -6.25
CA MET A 68 -2.79 5.86 -7.09
C MET A 68 -3.10 6.03 -8.59
N ASP A 69 -4.36 6.31 -8.94
CA ASP A 69 -4.77 6.57 -10.32
C ASP A 69 -4.17 7.87 -10.85
N ILE A 70 -4.04 8.91 -10.02
CA ILE A 70 -3.30 10.13 -10.36
C ILE A 70 -1.84 9.80 -10.68
N ILE A 71 -1.16 9.07 -9.79
CA ILE A 71 0.25 8.69 -9.98
C ILE A 71 0.44 7.91 -11.29
N LYS A 72 -0.46 6.95 -11.58
CA LYS A 72 -0.42 6.16 -12.82
C LYS A 72 -0.70 7.02 -14.05
N ALA A 73 -1.69 7.90 -13.99
CA ALA A 73 -2.05 8.78 -15.08
C ALA A 73 -0.89 9.68 -15.49
N GLU A 74 -0.27 10.33 -14.51
CA GLU A 74 0.83 11.25 -14.77
C GLU A 74 2.09 10.54 -15.26
N GLN A 75 2.45 9.39 -14.66
CA GLN A 75 3.57 8.59 -15.15
C GLN A 75 3.31 8.03 -16.55
N GLY A 76 2.08 7.63 -16.84
CA GLY A 76 1.66 7.17 -18.16
C GLY A 76 1.82 8.26 -19.20
N SER A 77 1.32 9.47 -18.91
CA SER A 77 1.50 10.64 -19.79
C SER A 77 2.97 10.97 -20.00
N PHE A 78 3.76 11.07 -18.92
CA PHE A 78 5.20 11.36 -19.02
C PHE A 78 5.96 10.31 -19.82
N SER A 79 5.64 9.02 -19.65
CA SER A 79 6.29 7.94 -20.39
C SER A 79 5.93 7.94 -21.88
N ALA A 80 4.72 8.41 -22.23
CA ALA A 80 4.26 8.47 -23.61
C ALA A 80 4.81 9.69 -24.38
N SER A 81 4.88 10.86 -23.75
CA SER A 81 5.32 12.11 -24.37
C SER A 81 6.81 12.43 -24.14
N GLY A 82 7.43 11.86 -23.11
CA GLY A 82 8.76 12.23 -22.61
C GLY A 82 8.83 13.59 -21.91
N PHE A 83 7.68 14.27 -21.75
CA PHE A 83 7.57 15.59 -21.16
C PHE A 83 6.26 15.73 -20.38
N PHE A 84 6.32 16.34 -19.20
CA PHE A 84 5.14 16.61 -18.39
C PHE A 84 4.99 18.12 -18.20
N GLU A 85 3.81 18.65 -18.52
CA GLU A 85 3.50 20.06 -18.35
C GLU A 85 3.09 20.33 -16.90
N GLY A 86 3.84 21.23 -16.23
CA GLY A 86 3.62 21.58 -14.83
C GLY A 86 4.32 20.65 -13.84
N LYS A 87 3.85 20.65 -12.59
CA LYS A 87 4.42 19.82 -11.51
C LYS A 87 3.79 18.44 -11.47
N MET A 88 4.59 17.38 -11.52
CA MET A 88 4.07 16.03 -11.31
C MET A 88 3.72 15.77 -9.84
N PHE A 89 2.89 14.76 -9.60
CA PHE A 89 2.50 14.26 -8.32
C PHE A 89 3.75 13.84 -7.57
N PRO A 90 4.06 14.49 -6.43
CA PRO A 90 5.36 14.38 -5.82
C PRO A 90 5.44 13.12 -4.98
N PHE A 91 5.99 12.05 -5.55
CA PHE A 91 6.28 10.83 -4.80
C PHE A 91 7.75 10.45 -4.91
N ILE A 92 8.22 9.79 -3.87
CA ILE A 92 9.49 9.09 -3.81
C ILE A 92 9.14 7.62 -3.57
N LYS A 93 9.76 6.73 -4.35
CA LYS A 93 9.61 5.29 -4.17
C LYS A 93 10.85 4.74 -3.47
N VAL A 94 10.69 4.24 -2.25
CA VAL A 94 11.74 3.56 -1.49
C VAL A 94 11.34 2.09 -1.37
N GLN A 95 12.04 1.21 -2.09
CA GLN A 95 11.64 -0.19 -2.26
C GLN A 95 10.20 -0.27 -2.80
N ASP A 96 9.26 -0.85 -2.05
CA ASP A 96 7.85 -0.98 -2.43
C ASP A 96 6.94 0.06 -1.78
N GLN A 97 7.51 1.03 -1.07
CA GLN A 97 6.77 2.09 -0.39
C GLN A 97 6.81 3.40 -1.17
N PHE A 98 5.64 4.00 -1.34
CA PHE A 98 5.49 5.35 -1.87
C PHE A 98 5.39 6.35 -0.71
N LEU A 99 6.28 7.33 -0.73
CA LEU A 99 6.34 8.43 0.21
C LEU A 99 6.14 9.75 -0.52
N VAL A 100 5.38 10.66 0.06
CA VAL A 100 4.92 11.90 -0.57
C VAL A 100 5.38 13.07 0.30
N SER A 101 6.09 14.03 -0.27
CA SER A 101 6.47 15.24 0.46
C SER A 101 5.26 16.15 0.63
N ARG A 102 4.95 16.55 1.86
CA ARG A 102 3.81 17.44 2.13
C ARG A 102 3.95 18.79 1.42
N ILE A 103 5.14 19.38 1.47
CA ILE A 103 5.41 20.70 0.88
C ILE A 103 5.22 20.66 -0.63
N GLU A 104 5.77 19.64 -1.29
CA GLU A 104 5.61 19.49 -2.73
C GLU A 104 4.17 19.15 -3.10
N LEU A 105 3.45 18.41 -2.24
CA LEU A 105 2.06 18.04 -2.48
C LEU A 105 1.14 19.26 -2.52
N GLU A 106 1.37 20.24 -1.64
CA GLU A 106 0.63 21.51 -1.64
C GLU A 106 0.90 22.30 -2.93
N LEU A 107 2.15 22.36 -3.39
CA LEU A 107 2.53 23.02 -4.64
C LEU A 107 1.92 22.31 -5.86
N TRP A 108 1.93 20.98 -5.86
CA TRP A 108 1.27 20.16 -6.88
C TRP A 108 -0.24 20.41 -6.88
N ALA A 109 -0.90 20.44 -5.72
CA ALA A 109 -2.34 20.65 -5.64
C ALA A 109 -2.75 22.03 -6.19
N GLN A 110 -1.95 23.06 -5.90
CA GLN A 110 -2.14 24.39 -6.46
C GLN A 110 -1.98 24.39 -7.99
N ASP A 111 -0.91 23.77 -8.50
CA ASP A 111 -0.63 23.72 -9.94
C ASP A 111 -1.67 22.89 -10.69
N ALA A 112 -2.05 21.72 -10.17
CA ALA A 112 -3.06 20.83 -10.73
C ALA A 112 -4.44 21.48 -10.76
N SER A 113 -4.78 22.25 -9.72
CA SER A 113 -6.03 23.03 -9.69
C SER A 113 -6.01 24.18 -10.69
N SER A 114 -4.89 24.90 -10.80
CA SER A 114 -4.75 26.03 -11.72
C SER A 114 -4.77 25.60 -13.19
N SER A 115 -4.17 24.45 -13.49
CA SER A 115 -4.16 23.82 -14.82
C SER A 115 -5.40 22.97 -15.10
N HIS A 116 -6.35 22.89 -14.15
CA HIS A 116 -7.60 22.15 -14.29
C HIS A 116 -7.41 20.69 -14.72
N ARG A 117 -6.39 20.02 -14.18
CA ARG A 117 -6.03 18.65 -14.58
C ARG A 117 -7.16 17.68 -14.34
N ARG A 118 -7.40 16.80 -15.30
CA ARG A 118 -8.46 15.80 -15.24
C ARG A 118 -7.85 14.40 -15.26
N TYR A 119 -8.23 13.61 -14.26
CA TYR A 119 -7.83 12.21 -14.15
C TYR A 119 -9.06 11.35 -14.32
N ILE A 120 -9.08 10.52 -15.36
CA ILE A 120 -10.19 9.63 -15.70
C ILE A 120 -9.63 8.23 -15.89
N ASN A 121 -10.05 7.28 -15.04
CA ASN A 121 -9.64 5.88 -15.12
C ASN A 121 -8.10 5.68 -15.17
N GLY A 122 -7.35 6.45 -14.38
CA GLY A 122 -5.89 6.38 -14.38
C GLY A 122 -5.23 6.90 -15.66
N GLN A 123 -5.92 7.75 -16.42
CA GLN A 123 -5.40 8.50 -17.57
C GLN A 123 -5.59 10.00 -17.35
N MET A 124 -4.64 10.81 -17.82
CA MET A 124 -4.76 12.26 -17.82
C MET A 124 -5.41 12.72 -19.13
N GLN A 125 -6.32 13.69 -19.05
CA GLN A 125 -6.97 14.33 -20.20
C GLN A 125 -6.89 15.84 -20.14
#